data_AF-A0A563E4L2-F1
#
_entry.id   AF-A0A563E4L2-F1
#
_cell.length_a   1.000
_cell.length_b   1.000
_cell.length_c   1.000
_cell.angle_alpha   90.00
_cell.angle_beta   90.00
_cell.angle_gamma   90.00
#
_symmetry.space_group_name_H-M   'P 1'
#
loop_
_entity.id
_entity.type
_entity.pdbx_description
1 polymer ?
#
loop_
_entity_poly.entity_id
_entity_poly.type
_entity_poly.pdbx_seq_one_letter_code
_entity_poly.pdbx_strand_id
1 'polypeptide(L)'
;MPCASRTNACARSVARSFCRRTSRCGSRTEVPAYVAFLRAVNVRPRWVKMSRLREVLVEDGFQDVETYIQSGNVKVSSSMRSVVRVRTRLEEVIEAEFGFPVPCIVRTPARLREIAEYAETLTSPLDPSEITETERRYVTMTAESLTPEQLAFCNEWRRPGERLHGDVGEIYWWLGMPTHQAKMSNARLERLGVVATTRDIKVVRELAARWGA
;
A
#
# COMPACT_ATOMS: atom_id res chain seq x y z
N MET A 1 -36.19 52.73 -44.84
CA MET A 1 -37.24 53.79 -44.81
C MET A 1 -38.51 53.20 -44.23
N PRO A 2 -39.29 53.95 -43.42
CA PRO A 2 -39.54 53.62 -42.01
C PRO A 2 -41.01 53.30 -41.68
N CYS A 3 -41.23 52.53 -40.61
CA CYS A 3 -42.42 52.53 -39.72
C CYS A 3 -42.22 51.37 -38.72
N ALA A 4 -42.48 51.42 -37.42
CA ALA A 4 -43.25 52.34 -36.61
C ALA A 4 -42.72 52.33 -35.16
N SER A 5 -43.03 53.41 -34.47
CA SER A 5 -42.67 53.79 -33.12
C SER A 5 -43.67 53.32 -32.06
N ARG A 6 -43.13 53.05 -30.85
CA ARG A 6 -43.70 53.27 -29.49
C ARG A 6 -45.03 52.58 -29.16
N THR A 7 -45.08 51.77 -28.11
CA THR A 7 -45.49 52.13 -26.72
C THR A 7 -45.63 50.76 -25.97
N ASN A 8 -45.48 50.54 -24.67
CA ASN A 8 -45.81 51.33 -23.49
C ASN A 8 -45.17 50.72 -22.22
N ALA A 9 -44.86 51.60 -21.26
CA ALA A 9 -45.11 51.51 -19.82
C ALA A 9 -44.77 50.23 -18.99
N CYS A 10 -43.71 50.39 -18.19
CA CYS A 10 -43.74 50.47 -16.72
C CYS A 10 -44.68 49.53 -15.91
N ALA A 11 -44.09 48.61 -15.14
CA ALA A 11 -44.54 48.31 -13.77
C ALA A 11 -43.46 47.58 -12.91
N ARG A 12 -42.92 48.34 -11.94
CA ARG A 12 -42.70 48.00 -10.52
C ARG A 12 -41.94 46.70 -10.11
N SER A 13 -40.87 46.94 -9.35
CA SER A 13 -40.53 46.36 -8.02
C SER A 13 -40.63 44.83 -7.89
N VAL A 14 -39.55 44.11 -7.54
CA VAL A 14 -39.06 43.98 -6.16
C VAL A 14 -37.57 43.63 -6.17
N ALA A 15 -36.80 44.40 -5.40
CA ALA A 15 -35.43 44.09 -5.03
C ALA A 15 -35.35 42.75 -4.27
N ARG A 16 -34.48 41.84 -4.73
CA ARG A 16 -33.88 40.82 -3.86
C ARG A 16 -32.37 40.90 -4.01
N SER A 17 -31.78 41.64 -3.08
CA SER A 17 -30.37 41.62 -2.77
C SER A 17 -29.92 40.17 -2.51
N PHE A 18 -29.23 39.57 -3.47
CA PHE A 18 -28.58 38.28 -3.27
C PHE A 18 -27.28 38.50 -2.48
N CYS A 19 -27.43 38.72 -1.17
CA CYS A 19 -26.32 38.84 -0.25
C CYS A 19 -26.08 37.50 0.45
N ARG A 20 -24.86 36.97 0.26
CA ARG A 20 -24.11 36.05 1.11
C ARG A 20 -24.64 34.62 1.26
N ARG A 21 -23.84 33.69 0.74
CA ARG A 21 -22.97 32.82 1.56
C ARG A 21 -21.96 32.15 0.63
N THR A 22 -20.80 32.77 0.44
CA THR A 22 -19.61 32.01 0.08
C THR A 22 -19.23 31.21 1.33
N SER A 23 -19.73 29.98 1.41
CA SER A 23 -19.13 28.98 2.28
C SER A 23 -17.67 28.87 1.84
N ARG A 24 -16.76 29.43 2.64
CA ARG A 24 -15.37 29.01 2.65
C ARG A 24 -15.40 27.53 3.02
N CYS A 25 -15.43 26.66 2.00
CA CYS A 25 -15.02 25.29 2.13
C CYS A 25 -13.53 25.37 2.47
N GLY A 26 -13.22 25.34 3.76
CA GLY A 26 -11.86 25.15 4.23
C GLY A 26 -11.43 23.79 3.73
N SER A 27 -10.68 23.76 2.63
CA SER A 27 -9.92 22.59 2.24
C SER A 27 -8.87 22.39 3.32
N ARG A 28 -9.24 21.63 4.38
CA ARG A 28 -8.25 20.88 5.16
C ARG A 28 -7.46 20.14 4.09
N THR A 29 -6.24 20.57 3.84
CA THR A 29 -5.35 19.86 2.94
C THR A 29 -5.12 18.53 3.62
N GLU A 30 -5.87 17.51 3.21
CA GLU A 30 -5.76 16.19 3.80
C GLU A 30 -4.33 15.72 3.57
N VAL A 31 -3.66 15.44 4.68
CA VAL A 31 -2.28 14.97 4.68
C VAL A 31 -2.32 13.54 4.16
N PRO A 32 -1.62 13.21 3.07
CA PRO A 32 -1.63 11.86 2.53
C PRO A 32 -1.19 10.83 3.57
N ALA A 33 -1.87 9.69 3.57
CA ALA A 33 -1.50 8.52 4.33
C ALA A 33 -0.67 7.54 3.48
N TYR A 34 0.20 6.80 4.16
CA TYR A 34 1.12 5.83 3.61
C TYR A 34 1.17 4.60 4.51
N VAL A 35 1.30 3.42 3.90
CA VAL A 35 1.49 2.14 4.58
C VAL A 35 2.87 1.60 4.22
N ALA A 36 3.72 1.43 5.22
CA ALA A 36 5.08 0.94 5.11
C ALA A 36 5.19 -0.49 5.64
N PHE A 37 5.81 -1.35 4.83
CA PHE A 37 6.13 -2.73 5.14
C PHE A 37 7.63 -2.86 5.38
N LEU A 38 8.02 -2.93 6.66
CA LEU A 38 9.41 -3.06 7.08
C LEU A 38 9.91 -4.48 6.84
N ARG A 39 11.12 -4.59 6.29
CA ARG A 39 11.72 -5.87 5.95
C ARG A 39 12.62 -6.37 7.08
N ALA A 40 12.53 -7.68 7.36
CA ALA A 40 13.41 -8.39 8.31
C ALA A 40 13.50 -7.72 9.69
N VAL A 41 12.38 -7.19 10.19
CA VAL A 41 12.27 -6.69 11.56
C VAL A 41 11.76 -7.80 12.49
N ASN A 42 12.21 -7.77 13.74
CA ASN A 42 11.85 -8.74 14.79
C ASN A 42 12.16 -10.19 14.41
N VAL A 43 13.25 -10.35 13.66
CA VAL A 43 13.91 -11.63 13.39
C VAL A 43 15.33 -11.54 13.92
N ARG A 44 15.78 -12.52 14.69
CA ARG A 44 17.14 -12.50 15.29
C ARG A 44 18.19 -12.22 14.19
N PRO A 45 19.15 -11.30 14.41
CA PRO A 45 19.42 -10.50 15.62
C PRO A 45 18.74 -9.12 15.69
N ARG A 46 17.88 -8.78 14.72
CA ARG A 46 17.31 -7.43 14.54
C ARG A 46 15.98 -7.29 15.27
N TRP A 47 15.91 -6.35 16.21
CA TRP A 47 14.71 -6.10 17.02
C TRP A 47 14.30 -4.65 16.88
N VAL A 48 13.04 -4.44 16.52
CA VAL A 48 12.42 -3.12 16.42
C VAL A 48 11.23 -3.11 17.37
N LYS A 49 11.39 -2.41 18.50
CA LYS A 49 10.29 -2.25 19.46
C LYS A 49 9.25 -1.32 18.85
N MET A 50 8.09 -1.88 18.48
CA MET A 50 7.03 -1.14 17.77
C MET A 50 6.52 0.10 18.54
N SER A 51 6.60 0.13 19.88
CA SER A 51 6.27 1.34 20.64
C SER A 51 7.28 2.47 20.37
N ARG A 52 8.58 2.15 20.44
CA ARG A 52 9.65 3.13 20.20
C ARG A 52 9.66 3.61 18.75
N LEU A 53 9.38 2.70 17.82
CA LEU A 53 9.20 3.05 16.41
C LEU A 53 8.10 4.10 16.22
N ARG A 54 6.95 3.94 16.89
CA ARG A 54 5.87 4.94 16.81
C ARG A 54 6.29 6.30 17.37
N GLU A 55 6.93 6.30 18.54
CA GLU A 55 7.42 7.52 19.19
C GLU A 55 8.38 8.29 18.28
N VAL A 56 9.39 7.60 17.74
CA VAL A 56 10.40 8.22 16.87
C VAL A 56 9.81 8.76 15.57
N LEU A 57 8.85 8.06 14.97
CA LEU A 57 8.19 8.57 13.76
C LEU A 57 7.36 9.83 14.05
N VAL A 58 6.72 9.90 15.22
CA VAL A 58 6.02 11.13 15.65
C VAL A 58 7.00 12.26 15.95
N GLU A 59 8.11 11.97 16.63
CA GLU A 59 9.20 12.93 16.89
C GLU A 59 9.78 13.50 15.58
N ASP A 60 9.85 12.68 14.52
CA ASP A 60 10.30 13.09 13.19
C ASP A 60 9.28 13.96 12.43
N GLY A 61 8.03 14.02 12.90
CA GLY A 61 6.96 14.81 12.30
C GLY A 61 6.00 14.02 11.40
N PHE A 62 6.05 12.68 11.41
CA PHE A 62 4.96 11.88 10.87
C PHE A 62 3.72 11.99 11.78
N GLN A 63 2.55 11.96 11.16
CA GLN A 63 1.25 12.07 11.82
C GLN A 63 0.52 10.72 11.78
N ASP A 64 -0.53 10.56 12.59
CA ASP A 64 -1.42 9.39 12.61
C ASP A 64 -0.67 8.04 12.58
N VAL A 65 0.44 7.94 13.33
CA VAL A 65 1.32 6.77 13.29
C VAL A 65 0.67 5.58 13.96
N GLU A 66 0.38 4.54 13.19
CA GLU A 66 -0.18 3.28 13.67
C GLU A 66 0.74 2.11 13.30
N THR A 67 0.87 1.13 14.17
CA THR A 67 1.54 -0.14 13.87
C THR A 67 0.55 -1.28 13.91
N TYR A 68 0.78 -2.32 13.12
CA TYR A 68 0.00 -3.55 13.18
C TYR A 68 0.94 -4.75 13.34
N ILE A 69 0.70 -5.52 14.42
CA ILE A 69 1.48 -6.68 14.87
C ILE A 69 2.99 -6.42 14.96
N GLN A 70 3.78 -7.44 15.29
CA GLN A 70 5.24 -7.33 15.38
C GLN A 70 5.97 -7.60 14.04
N SER A 71 5.23 -7.78 12.94
CA SER A 71 5.84 -8.10 11.63
C SER A 71 6.28 -6.89 10.81
N GLY A 72 6.26 -5.68 11.40
CA GLY A 72 6.75 -4.48 10.75
C GLY A 72 5.78 -3.91 9.72
N ASN A 73 4.55 -3.62 10.13
CA ASN A 73 3.60 -2.87 9.30
C ASN A 73 3.28 -1.57 10.03
N VAL A 74 3.44 -0.45 9.32
CA VAL A 74 3.27 0.89 9.87
C VAL A 74 2.41 1.71 8.92
N LYS A 75 1.43 2.44 9.45
CA LYS A 75 0.74 3.51 8.73
C LYS A 75 1.25 4.84 9.27
N VAL A 76 1.49 5.79 8.38
CA VAL A 76 1.86 7.17 8.70
C VAL A 76 1.15 8.15 7.78
N SER A 77 0.82 9.32 8.29
CA SER A 77 0.43 10.49 7.50
C SER A 77 1.64 11.41 7.33
N SER A 78 1.88 11.93 6.13
CA SER A 78 2.99 12.86 5.86
C SER A 78 2.62 13.92 4.84
N SER A 79 3.11 15.15 5.03
CA SER A 79 2.98 16.24 4.05
C SER A 79 3.80 15.99 2.79
N MET A 80 4.78 15.08 2.85
CA MET A 80 5.53 14.62 1.70
C MET A 80 4.60 13.92 0.71
N ARG A 81 4.53 14.39 -0.53
CA ARG A 81 3.65 13.82 -1.57
C ARG A 81 4.25 12.62 -2.30
N SER A 82 5.57 12.44 -2.24
CA SER A 82 6.28 11.38 -2.95
C SER A 82 6.48 10.16 -2.06
N VAL A 83 6.01 9.00 -2.54
CA VAL A 83 6.21 7.69 -1.90
C VAL A 83 7.70 7.40 -1.69
N VAL A 84 8.55 7.75 -2.66
CA VAL A 84 10.01 7.55 -2.56
C VAL A 84 10.60 8.38 -1.44
N ARG A 85 10.17 9.65 -1.29
CA ARG A 85 10.63 10.52 -0.20
C ARG A 85 10.19 10.00 1.17
N VAL A 86 8.95 9.54 1.28
CA VAL A 86 8.43 8.92 2.51
C VAL A 86 9.23 7.66 2.85
N ARG A 87 9.47 6.78 1.88
CA ARG A 87 10.29 5.57 2.05
C ARG A 87 11.69 5.93 2.59
N THR A 88 12.41 6.81 1.89
CA THR A 88 13.76 7.20 2.27
C THR A 88 13.77 7.81 3.68
N ARG A 89 12.82 8.68 4.01
CA ARG A 89 12.77 9.27 5.35
C ARG A 89 12.50 8.24 6.44
N LEU A 90 11.58 7.30 6.19
CA LEU A 90 11.33 6.20 7.13
C LEU A 90 12.59 5.36 7.35
N GLU A 91 13.32 5.01 6.29
CA GLU A 91 14.55 4.22 6.38
C GLU A 91 15.63 4.96 7.19
N GLU A 92 15.86 6.24 6.92
CA GLU A 92 16.81 7.08 7.65
C GLU A 92 16.50 7.16 9.15
N VAL A 93 15.23 7.43 9.48
CA VAL A 93 14.78 7.60 10.87
C VAL A 93 14.88 6.29 11.65
N ILE A 94 14.52 5.17 11.01
CA ILE A 94 14.60 3.85 11.62
C ILE A 94 16.08 3.45 11.81
N GLU A 95 16.94 3.71 10.82
CA GLU A 95 18.36 3.41 10.94
C GLU A 95 19.03 4.24 12.04
N ALA A 96 18.71 5.54 12.13
CA ALA A 96 19.24 6.42 13.16
C ALA A 96 18.87 5.97 14.59
N GLU A 97 17.64 5.48 14.79
CA GLU A 97 17.18 5.01 16.11
C GLU A 97 17.70 3.61 16.46
N PHE A 98 17.65 2.66 15.52
CA PHE A 98 17.91 1.25 15.82
C PHE A 98 19.33 0.79 15.46
N GLY A 99 20.11 1.62 14.75
CA GLY A 99 21.51 1.38 14.43
C GLY A 99 21.75 0.37 13.31
N PHE A 100 20.74 0.08 12.48
CA PHE A 100 20.86 -0.79 11.31
C PHE A 100 19.85 -0.42 10.22
N PRO A 101 20.18 -0.67 8.94
CA PRO A 101 19.26 -0.38 7.85
C PRO A 101 18.05 -1.32 7.89
N VAL A 102 16.87 -0.74 7.78
CA VAL A 102 15.59 -1.45 7.68
C VAL A 102 14.91 -1.07 6.38
N PRO A 103 15.17 -1.80 5.28
CA PRO A 103 14.50 -1.54 4.01
C PRO A 103 12.98 -1.60 4.18
N CYS A 104 12.27 -0.68 3.54
CA CYS A 104 10.82 -0.68 3.58
C CYS A 104 10.18 -0.52 2.21
N ILE A 105 8.98 -1.07 2.08
CA ILE A 105 8.14 -0.91 0.89
C ILE A 105 6.95 -0.08 1.29
N VAL A 106 6.72 1.02 0.58
CA VAL A 106 5.65 1.97 0.89
C VAL A 106 4.57 1.89 -0.19
N ARG A 107 3.32 1.80 0.24
CA ARG A 107 2.12 1.85 -0.60
C ARG A 107 1.15 2.91 -0.06
N THR A 108 0.30 3.43 -0.92
CA THR A 108 -0.84 4.25 -0.48
C THR A 108 -1.95 3.35 0.04
N PRO A 109 -2.85 3.84 0.90
CA PRO A 109 -4.12 3.18 1.27
C PRO A 109 -4.88 2.61 0.07
N ALA A 110 -5.06 3.43 -0.97
CA ALA A 110 -5.75 3.03 -2.19
C ALA A 110 -5.06 1.83 -2.87
N ARG A 111 -3.73 1.90 -3.03
CA ARG A 111 -2.98 0.80 -3.65
C ARG A 111 -3.02 -0.47 -2.79
N LEU A 112 -2.97 -0.34 -1.46
CA LEU A 112 -3.11 -1.50 -0.57
C LEU A 112 -4.47 -2.18 -0.74
N ARG A 113 -5.54 -1.39 -0.90
CA ARG A 113 -6.89 -1.90 -1.17
C ARG A 113 -6.94 -2.64 -2.51
N GLU A 114 -6.43 -2.02 -3.57
CA GLU A 114 -6.35 -2.64 -4.91
C GLU A 114 -5.60 -3.97 -4.88
N ILE A 115 -4.46 -4.05 -4.16
CA ILE A 115 -3.67 -5.27 -4.02
C ILE A 115 -4.50 -6.40 -3.39
N ALA A 116 -5.27 -6.07 -2.34
CA ALA A 116 -6.13 -7.03 -1.64
C ALA A 116 -7.31 -7.46 -2.53
N GLU A 117 -7.99 -6.51 -3.18
CA GLU A 117 -9.11 -6.79 -4.09
C GLU A 117 -8.68 -7.63 -5.28
N TYR A 118 -7.55 -7.29 -5.92
CA TYR A 118 -7.00 -8.08 -7.02
C TYR A 118 -6.66 -9.50 -6.57
N ALA A 119 -6.14 -9.68 -5.36
CA ALA A 119 -5.88 -11.01 -4.81
C ALA A 119 -7.14 -11.89 -4.76
N GLU A 120 -8.31 -11.31 -4.48
CA GLU A 120 -9.58 -12.05 -4.45
C GLU A 120 -10.05 -12.47 -5.85
N THR A 121 -9.64 -11.76 -6.90
CA THR A 121 -9.95 -12.15 -8.28
C THR A 121 -9.14 -13.37 -8.76
N LEU A 122 -8.03 -13.68 -8.08
CA LEU A 122 -7.14 -14.77 -8.44
C LEU A 122 -7.56 -16.08 -7.77
N THR A 123 -7.96 -17.05 -8.59
CA THR A 123 -8.22 -18.44 -8.18
C THR A 123 -6.91 -19.19 -7.94
N SER A 124 -6.91 -20.11 -6.97
CA SER A 124 -5.76 -20.99 -6.76
C SER A 124 -5.46 -21.84 -8.00
N PRO A 125 -4.22 -21.81 -8.51
CA PRO A 125 -3.79 -22.65 -9.62
C PRO A 125 -3.16 -23.97 -9.15
N LEU A 126 -3.27 -24.31 -7.86
CA LEU A 126 -2.80 -25.59 -7.31
C LEU A 126 -3.82 -26.69 -7.57
N ASP A 127 -3.32 -27.89 -7.87
CA ASP A 127 -4.16 -29.08 -7.85
C ASP A 127 -4.44 -29.46 -6.39
N PRO A 128 -5.68 -29.84 -6.01
CA PRO A 128 -6.00 -30.30 -4.66
C PRO A 128 -5.09 -31.43 -4.15
N SER A 129 -4.57 -32.29 -5.03
CA SER A 129 -3.63 -33.36 -4.70
C SER A 129 -2.23 -32.86 -4.29
N GLU A 130 -1.88 -31.61 -4.62
CA GLU A 130 -0.63 -30.97 -4.22
C GLU A 130 -0.71 -30.29 -2.86
N ILE A 131 -1.89 -30.27 -2.22
CA ILE A 131 -2.13 -29.64 -0.93
C ILE A 131 -1.99 -30.71 0.17
N THR A 132 -0.90 -30.66 0.93
CA THR A 132 -0.62 -31.63 2.00
C THR A 132 -1.33 -31.29 3.31
N GLU A 133 -1.62 -30.01 3.54
CA GLU A 133 -2.30 -29.53 4.74
C GLU A 133 -3.36 -28.49 4.37
N THR A 134 -3.02 -27.22 4.48
CA THR A 134 -3.87 -26.08 4.16
C THR A 134 -3.15 -25.21 3.16
N GLU A 135 -3.87 -24.79 2.13
CA GLU A 135 -3.35 -23.81 1.19
C GLU A 135 -3.08 -22.49 1.91
N ARG A 136 -1.84 -22.02 1.79
CA ARG A 136 -1.41 -20.72 2.28
C ARG A 136 -1.18 -19.80 1.10
N ARG A 137 -1.63 -18.56 1.26
CA ARG A 137 -1.47 -17.51 0.25
C ARG A 137 -0.64 -16.36 0.80
N TYR A 138 0.30 -15.91 0.00
CA TYR A 138 1.16 -14.78 0.33
C TYR A 138 1.14 -13.76 -0.79
N VAL A 139 1.38 -12.51 -0.41
CA VAL A 139 1.62 -11.41 -1.35
C VAL A 139 2.98 -10.85 -1.06
N THR A 140 3.79 -10.76 -2.10
CA THR A 140 5.10 -10.13 -2.06
C THR A 140 5.02 -8.81 -2.78
N MET A 141 5.13 -7.71 -2.04
CA MET A 141 5.20 -6.38 -2.62
C MET A 141 6.65 -6.11 -3.02
N THR A 142 6.87 -5.52 -4.19
CA THR A 142 8.19 -5.19 -4.71
C THR A 142 8.48 -3.69 -4.60
N ALA A 143 9.74 -3.34 -4.40
CA ALA A 143 10.15 -1.94 -4.31
C ALA A 143 9.99 -1.21 -5.65
N GLU A 144 10.21 -1.93 -6.75
CA GLU A 144 10.11 -1.46 -8.13
C GLU A 144 9.17 -2.37 -8.93
N SER A 145 8.63 -1.85 -10.03
CA SER A 145 7.80 -2.66 -10.92
C SER A 145 8.61 -3.81 -11.51
N LEU A 146 7.97 -4.97 -11.67
CA LEU A 146 8.60 -6.15 -12.27
C LEU A 146 8.85 -5.92 -13.76
N THR A 147 10.02 -6.33 -14.25
CA THR A 147 10.30 -6.36 -15.70
C THR A 147 9.48 -7.45 -16.38
N PRO A 148 9.27 -7.39 -17.71
CA PRO A 148 8.60 -8.46 -18.45
C PRO A 148 9.21 -9.83 -18.21
N GLU A 149 10.54 -9.92 -18.11
CA GLU A 149 11.26 -11.17 -17.83
C GLU A 149 10.97 -11.69 -16.42
N GLN A 150 10.91 -10.79 -15.43
CA GLN A 150 10.58 -11.16 -14.04
C GLN A 150 9.11 -11.60 -13.91
N LEU A 151 8.19 -10.95 -14.62
CA LEU A 151 6.79 -11.34 -14.71
C LEU A 151 6.64 -12.73 -15.34
N ALA A 152 7.31 -12.97 -16.47
CA ALA A 152 7.32 -14.27 -17.13
C ALA A 152 7.86 -15.36 -16.20
N PHE A 153 8.99 -15.11 -15.53
CA PHE A 153 9.54 -16.02 -14.54
C PHE A 153 8.54 -16.37 -13.42
N CYS A 154 7.83 -15.38 -12.88
CA CYS A 154 6.83 -15.62 -11.85
C CYS A 154 5.68 -16.47 -12.39
N ASN A 155 5.13 -16.13 -13.56
CA ASN A 155 3.97 -16.80 -14.14
C ASN A 155 4.27 -18.23 -14.64
N GLU A 156 5.53 -18.50 -14.96
CA GLU A 156 6.01 -19.84 -15.34
C GLU A 156 6.45 -20.68 -14.13
N TRP A 157 6.50 -20.09 -12.93
CA TRP A 157 6.95 -20.80 -11.74
C TRP A 157 5.98 -21.91 -11.34
N ARG A 158 6.40 -23.16 -11.59
CA ARG A 158 5.66 -24.37 -11.23
C ARG A 158 6.57 -25.35 -10.50
N ARG A 159 6.26 -25.60 -9.22
CA ARG A 159 6.87 -26.64 -8.39
C ARG A 159 5.78 -27.41 -7.64
N PRO A 160 5.97 -28.67 -7.26
CA PRO A 160 4.95 -29.42 -6.53
C PRO A 160 4.45 -28.62 -5.33
N GLY A 161 3.15 -28.29 -5.28
CA GLY A 161 2.55 -27.51 -4.20
C GLY A 161 2.94 -26.03 -4.12
N GLU A 162 3.56 -25.45 -5.16
CA GLU A 162 3.96 -24.05 -5.20
C GLU A 162 3.69 -23.41 -6.57
N ARG A 163 3.00 -22.26 -6.56
CA ARG A 163 2.67 -21.47 -7.75
C ARG A 163 2.83 -19.99 -7.46
N LEU A 164 3.22 -19.23 -8.48
CA LEU A 164 3.31 -17.78 -8.41
C LEU A 164 2.50 -17.13 -9.53
N HIS A 165 2.09 -15.90 -9.30
CA HIS A 165 1.50 -15.00 -10.29
C HIS A 165 2.07 -13.61 -10.08
N GLY A 166 2.71 -13.06 -11.11
CA GLY A 166 3.24 -11.70 -11.11
C GLY A 166 2.21 -10.69 -11.59
N ASP A 167 2.12 -9.57 -10.89
CA ASP A 167 1.47 -8.32 -11.28
C ASP A 167 2.50 -7.16 -11.26
N VAL A 168 2.13 -5.98 -11.74
CA VAL A 168 3.02 -4.82 -11.95
C VAL A 168 4.04 -4.61 -10.83
N GLY A 169 3.63 -4.62 -9.55
CA GLY A 169 4.52 -4.44 -8.40
C GLY A 169 4.33 -5.46 -7.29
N GLU A 170 3.67 -6.58 -7.59
CA GLU A 170 3.24 -7.55 -6.60
C GLU A 170 3.36 -8.97 -7.16
N ILE A 171 3.70 -9.93 -6.30
CA ILE A 171 3.76 -11.35 -6.65
C ILE A 171 2.85 -12.09 -5.68
N TYR A 172 1.89 -12.84 -6.21
CA TYR A 172 0.92 -13.65 -5.48
C TYR A 172 1.38 -15.09 -5.46
N TRP A 173 1.38 -15.70 -4.28
CA TRP A 173 1.95 -17.03 -4.05
C TRP A 173 0.87 -17.95 -3.51
N TRP A 174 0.87 -19.19 -4.01
CA TRP A 174 0.10 -20.29 -3.43
C TRP A 174 1.06 -21.38 -2.99
N LEU A 175 0.90 -21.81 -1.74
CA LEU A 175 1.68 -22.88 -1.14
C LEU A 175 0.72 -23.92 -0.55
N GLY A 176 0.73 -25.12 -1.13
CA GLY A 176 0.03 -26.30 -0.63
C GLY A 176 0.82 -27.06 0.45
N MET A 177 2.00 -26.56 0.83
CA MET A 177 2.94 -27.21 1.74
C MET A 177 3.42 -26.24 2.84
N PRO A 178 4.09 -26.72 3.91
CA PRO A 178 4.71 -25.86 4.91
C PRO A 178 5.75 -24.89 4.32
N THR A 179 5.78 -23.65 4.79
CA THR A 179 6.62 -22.57 4.22
C THR A 179 8.12 -22.88 4.20
N HIS A 180 8.62 -23.67 5.15
CA HIS A 180 10.04 -24.06 5.19
C HIS A 180 10.43 -25.06 4.09
N GLN A 181 9.46 -25.69 3.42
CA GLN A 181 9.67 -26.61 2.30
C GLN A 181 9.55 -25.91 0.94
N ALA A 182 8.97 -24.71 0.92
CA ALA A 182 8.83 -23.90 -0.29
C ALA A 182 10.21 -23.63 -0.91
N LYS A 183 10.27 -23.73 -2.24
CA LYS A 183 11.52 -23.44 -2.95
C LYS A 183 11.66 -21.94 -3.19
N MET A 184 10.57 -21.22 -3.38
CA MET A 184 10.57 -19.78 -3.44
C MET A 184 10.80 -19.17 -2.06
N SER A 185 11.60 -18.12 -2.03
CA SER A 185 11.94 -17.36 -0.82
C SER A 185 12.32 -15.94 -1.20
N ASN A 186 12.32 -15.02 -0.23
CA ASN A 186 12.82 -13.66 -0.45
C ASN A 186 14.26 -13.65 -0.96
N ALA A 187 15.11 -14.55 -0.47
CA ALA A 187 16.49 -14.68 -0.94
C ALA A 187 16.58 -15.13 -2.41
N ARG A 188 15.58 -15.85 -2.94
CA ARG A 188 15.51 -16.17 -4.36
C ARG A 188 15.03 -14.98 -5.18
N LEU A 189 14.04 -14.21 -4.71
CA LEU A 189 13.61 -12.98 -5.37
C LEU A 189 14.76 -11.96 -5.48
N GLU A 190 15.59 -11.84 -4.45
CA GLU A 190 16.77 -10.98 -4.50
C GLU A 190 17.77 -11.40 -5.57
N ARG A 191 17.94 -12.70 -5.82
CA ARG A 191 18.80 -13.20 -6.92
C ARG A 191 18.25 -12.87 -8.30
N LEU A 192 16.95 -12.56 -8.39
CA LEU A 192 16.31 -12.05 -9.61
C LEU A 192 16.40 -10.52 -9.70
N GLY A 193 17.12 -9.87 -8.78
CA GLY A 193 17.22 -8.41 -8.68
C GLY A 193 15.99 -7.74 -8.07
N VAL A 194 15.07 -8.51 -7.45
CA VAL A 194 13.82 -7.97 -6.91
C VAL A 194 13.96 -7.74 -5.41
N VAL A 195 13.95 -6.48 -5.00
CA VAL A 195 13.82 -6.10 -3.58
C VAL A 195 12.34 -6.19 -3.19
N ALA A 196 12.02 -7.08 -2.26
CA ALA A 196 10.63 -7.40 -1.95
C ALA A 196 10.38 -7.71 -0.47
N THR A 197 9.12 -7.57 -0.07
CA THR A 197 8.63 -7.91 1.26
C THR A 197 7.36 -8.75 1.14
N THR A 198 7.43 -9.98 1.65
CA THR A 198 6.29 -10.91 1.67
C THR A 198 5.45 -10.75 2.94
N ARG A 199 4.14 -10.82 2.78
CA ARG A 199 3.14 -10.88 3.86
C ARG A 199 2.11 -11.96 3.56
N ASP A 200 1.57 -12.55 4.63
CA ASP A 200 0.41 -13.43 4.53
C ASP A 200 -0.79 -12.65 4.00
N ILE A 201 -1.57 -13.22 3.08
CA ILE A 201 -2.75 -12.54 2.52
C ILE A 201 -3.73 -12.11 3.60
N LYS A 202 -3.84 -12.85 4.71
CA LYS A 202 -4.72 -12.51 5.84
C LYS A 202 -4.31 -11.18 6.46
N VAL A 203 -3.00 -10.93 6.57
CA VAL A 203 -2.47 -9.65 7.03
C VAL A 203 -2.78 -8.56 6.02
N VAL A 204 -2.55 -8.81 4.72
CA VAL A 204 -2.83 -7.80 3.68
C VAL A 204 -4.31 -7.41 3.67
N ARG A 205 -5.23 -8.37 3.79
CA ARG A 205 -6.68 -8.13 3.91
C ARG A 205 -7.03 -7.29 5.14
N GLU A 206 -6.49 -7.65 6.30
CA GLU A 206 -6.73 -6.89 7.53
C GLU A 206 -6.21 -5.45 7.42
N LEU A 207 -5.01 -5.28 6.87
CA LEU A 207 -4.44 -3.96 6.65
C LEU A 207 -5.23 -3.15 5.63
N ALA A 208 -5.73 -3.78 4.56
CA ALA A 208 -6.59 -3.13 3.57
C ALA A 208 -7.94 -2.71 4.19
N ALA A 209 -8.55 -3.56 5.01
CA ALA A 209 -9.79 -3.23 5.71
C ALA A 209 -9.59 -2.08 6.72
N ARG A 210 -8.45 -2.07 7.42
CA ARG A 210 -8.16 -1.09 8.47
C ARG A 210 -7.64 0.24 7.96
N TRP A 211 -6.77 0.20 6.95
CA TRP A 211 -6.00 1.35 6.48
C TRP A 211 -6.18 1.65 5.00
N GLY A 212 -6.94 0.83 4.26
CA GLY A 212 -7.19 1.06 2.85
C GLY A 212 -8.26 2.11 2.58
N ALA A 213 -8.96 2.60 3.60
CA ALA A 213 -10.09 3.56 3.55
C ALA A 213 -9.73 4.90 2.90
#